data_AF-A0A963R0U3-F1
#
_entry.id   AF-A0A963R0U3-F1
#
_cell.length_a   1.000
_cell.length_b   1.000
_cell.length_c   1.000
_cell.angle_alpha   90.00
_cell.angle_beta   90.00
_cell.angle_gamma   90.00
#
_symmetry.space_group_name_H-M   'P 1'
#
loop_
_entity.id
_entity.type
_entity.pdbx_description
1 polymer ?
#
loop_
_entity_poly.entity_id
_entity_poly.type
_entity_poly.pdbx_seq_one_letter_code
_entity_poly.pdbx_strand_id
1 'polypeptide(L)'
;MPATPTWPPKSTPRLFVDALLDVGGTVTLDGPQAHYLARVMRLGPGDAVILCDDRTGEWASQVANLGKREVALAIAGQLRPREQVPDFTLCAALLKKDRFDLVLEKACELGVR
;
A
#
# COMPACT_ATOMS: atom_id res chain seq x y z
N MET A 1 -15.05 -26.52 -14.02
CA MET A 1 -15.01 -25.05 -14.23
C MET A 1 -13.83 -24.53 -13.44
N PRO A 2 -12.84 -23.84 -14.05
CA PRO A 2 -11.78 -23.20 -13.25
C PRO A 2 -12.43 -22.13 -12.36
N ALA A 3 -12.07 -22.11 -11.07
CA ALA A 3 -12.56 -21.12 -10.14
C ALA A 3 -12.08 -19.73 -10.58
N THR A 4 -12.99 -18.77 -10.71
CA THR A 4 -12.62 -17.36 -10.89
C THR A 4 -11.81 -16.93 -9.67
N PRO A 5 -10.55 -16.47 -9.82
CA PRO A 5 -9.78 -16.01 -8.68
C PRO A 5 -10.49 -14.83 -8.03
N THR A 6 -10.55 -14.82 -6.70
CA THR A 6 -11.08 -13.69 -5.92
C THR A 6 -10.23 -12.46 -6.22
N TRP A 7 -10.87 -11.40 -6.71
CA TRP A 7 -10.22 -10.11 -6.95
C TRP A 7 -10.28 -9.25 -5.66
N PRO A 8 -9.20 -8.56 -5.28
CA PRO A 8 -7.87 -8.57 -5.89
C PRO A 8 -7.08 -9.87 -5.59
N PRO A 9 -6.23 -10.36 -6.52
CA PRO A 9 -5.40 -11.55 -6.31
C PRO A 9 -4.51 -11.48 -5.06
N LYS A 10 -4.14 -12.64 -4.49
CA LYS A 10 -3.25 -12.69 -3.32
C LYS A 10 -1.86 -12.06 -3.55
N SER A 11 -1.40 -11.99 -4.79
CA SER A 11 -0.12 -11.39 -5.19
C SER A 11 -0.22 -9.89 -5.49
N THR A 12 -1.37 -9.26 -5.25
CA THR A 12 -1.56 -7.83 -5.53
C THR A 12 -0.61 -6.98 -4.68
N PRO A 13 0.17 -6.08 -5.30
CA PRO A 13 1.07 -5.20 -4.55
C PRO A 13 0.31 -4.31 -3.58
N ARG A 14 0.94 -4.07 -2.43
CA ARG A 14 0.48 -3.11 -1.42
C ARG A 14 1.33 -1.85 -1.50
N LEU A 15 0.71 -0.69 -1.49
CA LEU A 15 1.38 0.60 -1.54
C LEU A 15 0.78 1.56 -0.51
N PHE A 16 1.64 2.12 0.33
CA PHE A 16 1.26 3.22 1.22
C PHE A 16 1.16 4.52 0.43
N VAL A 17 0.12 5.32 0.66
CA VAL A 17 -0.06 6.65 0.07
C VAL A 17 -0.43 7.67 1.15
N ASP A 18 0.16 8.85 1.06
CA ASP A 18 -0.26 9.97 1.90
C ASP A 18 -1.41 10.75 1.24
N ALA A 19 -2.53 10.07 1.03
CA ALA A 19 -3.79 10.66 0.60
C ALA A 19 -4.95 10.02 1.37
N LEU A 20 -6.00 10.79 1.64
CA LEU A 20 -7.23 10.23 2.20
C LEU A 20 -7.91 9.36 1.14
N LEU A 21 -8.23 8.12 1.49
CA LEU A 21 -8.88 7.16 0.60
C LEU A 21 -10.40 7.12 0.85
N ASP A 22 -11.18 7.11 -0.23
CA ASP A 22 -12.64 7.02 -0.18
C ASP A 22 -13.21 6.31 -1.42
N VAL A 23 -14.44 5.78 -1.30
CA VAL A 23 -15.15 5.11 -2.40
C VAL A 23 -15.31 6.05 -3.58
N GLY A 24 -14.99 5.54 -4.78
CA GLY A 24 -15.08 6.31 -6.03
C GLY A 24 -13.99 7.38 -6.18
N GLY A 25 -13.07 7.48 -5.23
CA GLY A 25 -11.91 8.36 -5.31
C GLY A 25 -10.88 7.91 -6.36
N THR A 26 -9.99 8.81 -6.73
CA THR A 26 -8.84 8.53 -7.60
C THR A 26 -7.57 9.03 -6.93
N VAL A 27 -6.51 8.23 -6.95
CA VAL A 27 -5.17 8.60 -6.48
C VAL A 27 -4.24 8.69 -7.66
N THR A 28 -3.67 9.88 -7.89
CA THR A 28 -2.62 10.08 -8.91
C THR A 28 -1.27 10.01 -8.23
N LEU A 29 -0.44 9.07 -8.68
CA LEU A 29 0.91 8.86 -8.19
C LEU A 29 1.91 9.39 -9.21
N ASP A 30 3.00 9.96 -8.73
CA ASP A 30 4.14 10.36 -9.55
C ASP A 30 5.45 9.80 -8.97
N GLY A 31 6.57 10.22 -9.57
CA GLY A 31 7.90 10.00 -9.01
C GLY A 31 8.22 8.53 -8.66
N PRO A 32 8.79 8.26 -7.47
CA PRO A 32 9.20 6.92 -7.07
C PRO A 32 8.05 5.91 -7.01
N GLN A 33 6.84 6.32 -6.60
CA GLN A 33 5.69 5.42 -6.47
C GLN A 33 5.14 5.02 -7.83
N ALA A 34 5.00 5.97 -8.76
CA ALA A 34 4.65 5.68 -10.15
C ALA A 34 5.69 4.76 -10.82
N HIS A 35 6.98 5.02 -10.59
CA HIS A 35 8.06 4.17 -11.10
C HIS A 35 7.99 2.75 -10.52
N TYR A 36 7.76 2.61 -9.21
CA TYR A 36 7.62 1.31 -8.56
C TYR A 36 6.50 0.48 -9.19
N LEU A 37 5.30 1.04 -9.35
CA LEU A 37 4.17 0.32 -9.94
C LEU A 37 4.40 0.00 -11.43
N ALA A 38 4.83 0.98 -12.23
CA ALA A 38 4.93 0.83 -13.69
C ALA A 38 6.16 0.03 -14.15
N ARG A 39 7.30 0.15 -13.46
CA ARG A 39 8.58 -0.42 -13.91
C ARG A 39 9.04 -1.61 -13.09
N VAL A 40 8.87 -1.57 -11.77
CA VAL A 40 9.30 -2.66 -10.88
C VAL A 40 8.23 -3.75 -10.85
N MET A 41 7.00 -3.38 -10.50
CA MET A 41 5.86 -4.32 -10.46
C MET A 41 5.27 -4.59 -11.85
N ARG A 42 5.60 -3.75 -12.84
CA ARG A 42 5.18 -3.89 -14.26
C ARG A 42 3.66 -3.93 -14.45
N LEU A 43 2.94 -3.16 -13.63
CA LEU A 43 1.48 -3.08 -13.72
C LEU A 43 1.06 -2.29 -14.96
N GLY A 44 -0.07 -2.67 -15.55
CA GLY A 44 -0.76 -1.98 -16.63
C GLY A 44 -2.21 -1.63 -16.27
N PRO A 45 -2.94 -0.92 -17.16
CA PRO A 45 -4.34 -0.59 -16.95
C PRO A 45 -5.19 -1.82 -16.64
N GLY A 46 -6.03 -1.72 -15.59
CA GLY A 46 -6.86 -2.81 -15.08
C GLY A 46 -6.21 -3.67 -13.99
N ASP A 47 -4.89 -3.59 -13.80
CA ASP A 47 -4.22 -4.34 -12.72
C ASP A 47 -4.59 -3.77 -11.36
N ALA A 48 -4.72 -4.67 -10.38
CA ALA A 48 -5.07 -4.31 -9.02
C ALA A 48 -3.87 -3.77 -8.23
N VAL A 49 -4.14 -2.83 -7.34
CA VAL A 49 -3.23 -2.34 -6.30
C VAL A 49 -4.00 -2.21 -4.99
N ILE A 50 -3.43 -2.69 -3.89
CA ILE A 50 -3.97 -2.44 -2.55
C ILE A 50 -3.32 -1.16 -2.00
N LEU A 51 -4.13 -0.18 -1.62
CA LEU A 51 -3.69 1.06 -1.02
C LEU A 51 -3.93 1.06 0.49
N CYS A 52 -3.04 1.72 1.23
CA CYS A 52 -3.25 2.05 2.64
C CYS A 52 -2.73 3.46 2.95
N ASP A 53 -3.37 4.13 3.90
CA ASP A 53 -3.15 5.55 4.21
C ASP A 53 -2.92 5.85 5.70
N ASP A 54 -2.79 4.80 6.52
CA ASP A 54 -2.76 4.82 7.99
C ASP A 54 -3.88 5.66 8.66
N ARG A 55 -4.99 5.88 7.96
CA ARG A 55 -6.12 6.68 8.45
C ARG A 55 -7.43 5.91 8.36
N THR A 56 -7.71 5.34 7.20
CA THR A 56 -9.01 4.75 6.86
C THR A 56 -8.93 3.22 6.76
N GLY A 57 -7.80 2.67 6.33
CA GLY A 57 -7.55 1.23 6.28
C GLY A 57 -6.93 0.75 4.98
N GLU A 58 -7.31 -0.46 4.56
CA GLU A 58 -6.86 -1.09 3.31
C GLU A 58 -7.94 -0.97 2.23
N TRP A 59 -7.54 -0.59 1.02
CA TRP A 59 -8.44 -0.31 -0.09
C TRP A 59 -8.01 -1.03 -1.35
N ALA A 60 -8.96 -1.66 -2.05
CA ALA A 60 -8.74 -2.16 -3.39
C ALA A 60 -8.83 -1.00 -4.39
N SER A 61 -7.87 -0.97 -5.31
CA SER A 61 -7.85 -0.04 -6.43
C SER A 61 -7.40 -0.74 -7.69
N GLN A 62 -7.58 -0.09 -8.83
CA GLN A 62 -7.10 -0.55 -10.12
C GLN A 62 -6.39 0.57 -10.87
N VAL A 63 -5.38 0.22 -11.67
CA VAL A 63 -4.73 1.17 -12.57
C VAL A 63 -5.75 1.64 -13.61
N ALA A 64 -6.21 2.88 -13.47
CA ALA A 64 -7.12 3.50 -14.41
C ALA A 64 -6.38 4.01 -15.65
N ASN A 65 -5.20 4.59 -15.44
CA ASN A 65 -4.35 5.08 -16.52
C ASN A 65 -2.87 5.00 -16.14
N LEU A 66 -2.02 4.74 -17.14
CA LEU A 66 -0.57 4.73 -16.99
C LEU A 66 0.04 5.73 -17.98
N GLY A 67 0.40 6.89 -17.45
CA GLY A 67 1.07 7.95 -18.19
C GLY A 67 2.58 7.74 -18.26
N LYS A 68 3.28 8.69 -18.91
CA LYS A 68 4.75 8.64 -19.03
C LYS A 68 5.47 8.79 -17.69
N ARG A 69 4.87 9.52 -16.75
CA ARG A 69 5.45 9.85 -15.42
C ARG A 69 4.48 9.62 -14.26
N GLU A 70 3.22 9.34 -14.55
CA GLU A 70 2.15 9.29 -13.56
C GLU A 70 1.35 8.00 -13.72
N VAL A 71 0.84 7.49 -12.60
CA VAL A 71 -0.08 6.36 -12.55
C VAL A 71 -1.33 6.80 -11.82
N ALA A 72 -2.49 6.71 -12.49
CA ALA A 72 -3.77 7.00 -11.87
C ALA A 72 -4.42 5.70 -11.40
N LEU A 73 -4.80 5.65 -10.12
CA LEU A 73 -5.47 4.51 -9.49
C LEU A 73 -6.91 4.90 -9.15
N ALA A 74 -7.88 4.14 -9.66
CA ALA A 74 -9.27 4.30 -9.28
C ALA A 74 -9.58 3.39 -8.07
N ILE A 75 -10.14 3.95 -7.01
CA ILE A 75 -10.51 3.21 -5.80
C ILE A 75 -11.80 2.42 -6.06
N ALA A 76 -11.71 1.10 -5.88
CA ALA A 76 -12.83 0.18 -6.10
C ALA A 76 -13.64 -0.05 -4.81
N GLY A 77 -12.99 -0.05 -3.64
CA GLY A 77 -13.69 -0.19 -2.37
C GLY A 77 -12.75 -0.52 -1.20
N GLN A 78 -13.27 -0.35 0.02
CA GLN A 78 -12.54 -0.67 1.24
C GLN A 78 -12.53 -2.19 1.44
N LEU A 79 -11.33 -2.75 1.66
CA LEU A 79 -11.15 -4.17 1.97
C LEU A 79 -11.24 -4.42 3.46
N ARG A 80 -10.59 -3.56 4.26
CA ARG A 80 -10.51 -3.68 5.72
C ARG A 80 -10.43 -2.29 6.35
N PRO A 81 -11.09 -2.06 7.50
CA PRO A 81 -10.86 -0.85 8.28
C PRO A 81 -9.43 -0.84 8.83
N ARG A 82 -8.97 0.34 9.25
CA ARG A 82 -7.71 0.47 9.99
C ARG A 82 -7.72 -0.41 11.24
N GLU A 83 -6.69 -1.24 11.39
CA GLU A 83 -6.53 -2.10 12.55
C GLU A 83 -6.23 -1.28 13.81
N GLN A 84 -6.80 -1.70 14.94
CA GLN A 84 -6.42 -1.17 16.24
C GLN A 84 -5.24 -1.96 16.78
N VAL A 85 -4.11 -1.28 16.94
CA VAL A 85 -2.88 -1.84 17.51
C VAL A 85 -2.70 -1.38 18.97
N PRO A 86 -2.05 -2.17 19.83
CA PRO A 86 -1.74 -1.75 21.20
C PRO A 86 -0.96 -0.43 21.23
N ASP A 87 -1.25 0.41 22.22
CA ASP A 87 -0.59 1.71 22.37
C ASP A 87 0.68 1.56 23.20
N PHE A 88 1.83 1.44 22.52
CA PHE A 88 3.12 1.41 23.18
C PHE A 88 4.19 2.12 22.36
N THR A 89 5.12 2.75 23.08
CA THR A 89 6.25 3.47 22.52
C THR A 89 7.53 2.67 22.75
N LEU A 90 8.31 2.47 21.69
CA LEU A 90 9.61 1.80 21.78
C LEU A 90 10.73 2.81 22.00
N CYS A 91 11.34 2.78 23.19
CA CYS A 91 12.56 3.54 23.48
C CYS A 91 13.80 2.70 23.17
N ALA A 92 14.22 2.66 21.91
CA ALA A 92 15.42 1.91 21.49
C ALA A 92 16.72 2.69 21.78
N ALA A 93 17.73 2.02 22.34
CA ALA A 93 19.08 2.56 22.39
C ALA A 93 19.68 2.65 20.96
N LEU A 94 20.70 3.50 20.77
CA LEU A 94 21.40 3.57 19.49
C LEU A 94 22.15 2.26 19.22
N LEU A 95 21.81 1.62 18.10
CA LEU A 95 22.42 0.38 17.62
C LEU A 95 23.22 0.63 16.35
N LYS A 96 24.09 -0.33 16.00
CA LYS A 96 24.68 -0.38 14.67
C LYS A 96 23.59 -0.59 13.62
N LYS A 97 23.80 -0.03 12.42
CA LYS A 97 22.82 0.03 11.32
C LYS A 97 22.01 -1.25 11.13
N ASP A 98 22.64 -2.39 10.89
CA ASP A 98 21.92 -3.65 10.59
C ASP A 98 20.96 -4.08 11.71
N ARG A 99 21.32 -3.81 12.98
CA ARG A 99 20.45 -4.10 14.13
C ARG A 99 19.34 -3.07 14.27
N PHE A 100 19.60 -1.83 13.89
CA PHE A 100 18.61 -0.77 13.91
C PHE A 100 17.53 -0.99 12.84
N ASP A 101 17.92 -1.41 11.63
CA ASP A 101 16.99 -1.74 10.54
C ASP A 101 16.04 -2.88 10.96
N LEU A 102 16.56 -3.92 11.63
CA LEU A 102 15.74 -4.99 12.19
C LEU A 102 14.75 -4.47 13.25
N VAL A 103 15.19 -3.58 14.14
CA VAL A 103 14.31 -2.99 15.15
C VAL A 103 13.19 -2.19 14.49
N LEU A 104 13.49 -1.40 13.46
CA LEU A 104 12.47 -0.64 12.71
C LEU A 104 11.46 -1.56 12.03
N GLU A 105 11.91 -2.63 11.37
CA GLU A 105 11.03 -3.61 10.73
C GLU A 105 10.07 -4.23 11.75
N LYS A 106 10.60 -4.74 12.87
CA LYS A 106 9.77 -5.41 13.89
C LYS A 106 8.92 -4.45 14.70
N ALA A 107 9.37 -3.22 14.93
CA ALA A 107 8.55 -2.19 15.54
C ALA A 107 7.31 -1.87 14.67
N CYS A 108 7.50 -1.75 13.36
CA CYS A 108 6.40 -1.53 12.41
C CYS A 108 5.43 -2.72 12.38
N GLU A 109 5.94 -3.96 12.30
CA GLU A 109 5.10 -5.17 12.33
C GLU A 109 4.27 -5.32 13.62
N LEU A 110 4.80 -4.85 14.75
CA LEU A 110 4.13 -4.92 16.06
C LEU A 110 3.22 -3.72 16.36
N GLY A 111 3.16 -2.72 15.47
CA GLY A 111 2.30 -1.55 15.63
C GLY A 111 2.83 -0.50 16.61
N VAL A 112 4.15 -0.39 16.78
CA VAL A 112 4.78 0.69 17.55
C VAL A 112 4.43 2.05 16.95
N ARG A 113 4.20 3.04 17.80
CA ARG A 113 4.01 4.46 17.43
C ARG A 113 5.28 5.29 17.61
#